data_AF-A0A4V1VNQ3-F1
#
_entry.id   AF-A0A4V1VNQ3-F1
#
_cell.length_a   1.000
_cell.length_b   1.000
_cell.length_c   1.000
_cell.angle_alpha   90.00
_cell.angle_beta   90.00
_cell.angle_gamma   90.00
#
_symmetry.space_group_name_H-M   'P 1'
#
loop_
_entity.id
_entity.type
_entity.pdbx_description
1 polymer ?
#
loop_
_entity_poly.entity_id
_entity_poly.type
_entity_poly.pdbx_seq_one_letter_code
_entity_poly.pdbx_strand_id
1 'polypeptide(L)'
;MPKTKKAKPGKANGPKKQHQQEEAASASSRTPRNARNAAAGQNVPDEKGLDFARAWAEFPDPADDEQVFRCDLTWLTSRWSCVFGSGCQGIQAGRADDGCCTLGAHFSDEDDEKRVAGHVARLTPDLWQFHKEGTTTGWTQTDDDGERQTRRWDGSCIFQNRPGFAGGAGCSLHILALREGREPLETKPDVCWQLPVRRTYDWIERPDDTRVLQVSIGEYDRRGWGPGGHDLHWWCTSATSAHGAGEPVYKTYRPELTELMGKEGYDRLAELCEQRLASELPLVAPHPADPVRRPESP
;
A
#
# COMPACT_ATOMS: atom_id res chain seq x y z
N MET A 1 7.49 3.47 -28.73
CA MET A 1 8.87 2.96 -28.61
C MET A 1 9.71 3.92 -27.77
N PRO A 2 9.73 3.76 -26.44
CA PRO A 2 10.52 4.61 -25.56
C PRO A 2 11.95 4.05 -25.40
N LYS A 3 12.95 4.92 -25.55
CA LYS A 3 14.39 4.59 -25.43
C LYS A 3 14.86 4.81 -23.99
N THR A 4 15.28 3.76 -23.30
CA THR A 4 15.88 3.82 -21.96
C THR A 4 17.38 4.17 -22.02
N LYS A 5 17.80 5.15 -21.21
CA LYS A 5 19.21 5.58 -21.05
C LYS A 5 19.85 4.87 -19.85
N LYS A 6 21.11 4.44 -20.04
CA LYS A 6 21.96 3.69 -19.10
C LYS A 6 22.50 4.57 -17.94
N ALA A 7 22.55 4.01 -16.73
CA ALA A 7 23.27 4.57 -15.57
C ALA A 7 24.60 3.83 -15.33
N LYS A 8 25.62 4.54 -14.79
CA LYS A 8 26.97 4.03 -14.45
C LYS A 8 27.17 3.91 -12.92
N PRO A 9 28.03 2.98 -12.44
CA PRO A 9 28.12 2.64 -11.01
C PRO A 9 29.23 3.40 -10.25
N GLY A 10 28.98 3.69 -8.98
CA GLY A 10 29.91 4.30 -8.01
C GLY A 10 30.17 3.38 -6.81
N LYS A 11 31.39 3.47 -6.25
CA LYS A 11 32.12 2.45 -5.49
C LYS A 11 31.73 2.28 -4.00
N ALA A 12 31.92 1.04 -3.53
CA ALA A 12 31.89 0.62 -2.14
C ALA A 12 33.19 0.93 -1.37
N ASN A 13 33.10 1.10 -0.05
CA ASN A 13 34.22 0.97 0.88
C ASN A 13 33.79 0.16 2.12
N GLY A 14 34.60 -0.85 2.45
CA GLY A 14 34.39 -1.81 3.52
C GLY A 14 34.91 -1.39 4.91
N PRO A 15 34.90 -2.33 5.89
CA PRO A 15 34.65 -2.04 7.30
C PRO A 15 35.90 -2.00 8.18
N LYS A 16 35.77 -1.47 9.42
CA LYS A 16 36.74 -1.67 10.51
C LYS A 16 36.04 -2.18 11.78
N LYS A 17 36.65 -3.22 12.37
CA LYS A 17 36.25 -3.96 13.58
C LYS A 17 37.02 -3.47 14.82
N GLN A 18 36.31 -3.52 15.96
CA GLN A 18 36.73 -4.00 17.31
C GLN A 18 37.84 -3.23 18.07
N HIS A 19 37.93 -3.17 19.41
CA HIS A 19 37.42 -3.97 20.54
C HIS A 19 37.64 -3.14 21.84
N GLN A 20 36.83 -3.33 22.90
CA GLN A 20 37.24 -3.69 24.29
C GLN A 20 36.15 -3.39 25.35
N GLN A 21 35.73 -4.46 26.05
CA GLN A 21 35.15 -4.51 27.40
C GLN A 21 36.32 -4.45 28.41
N GLU A 22 36.20 -4.26 29.73
CA GLU A 22 35.29 -4.80 30.77
C GLU A 22 35.67 -4.10 32.11
N GLU A 23 34.76 -3.89 33.08
CA GLU A 23 34.60 -4.65 34.34
C GLU A 23 33.65 -3.81 35.25
N ALA A 24 32.99 -4.23 36.32
CA ALA A 24 32.43 -5.46 36.89
C ALA A 24 31.92 -5.04 38.29
N ALA A 25 30.71 -5.42 38.74
CA ALA A 25 30.41 -5.68 40.16
C ALA A 25 28.96 -6.16 40.40
N SER A 26 28.86 -7.08 41.35
CA SER A 26 27.79 -8.00 41.71
C SER A 26 26.70 -7.46 42.63
N ALA A 27 25.51 -8.09 42.65
CA ALA A 27 24.96 -8.78 43.83
C ALA A 27 23.57 -9.42 43.57
N SER A 28 23.38 -10.61 44.15
CA SER A 28 22.22 -11.49 44.09
C SER A 28 21.19 -11.18 45.19
N SER A 29 19.88 -11.35 44.95
CA SER A 29 19.03 -12.17 45.83
C SER A 29 17.57 -12.37 45.35
N ARG A 30 17.17 -13.65 45.38
CA ARG A 30 15.86 -14.24 45.79
C ARG A 30 14.55 -13.83 45.10
N THR A 31 14.01 -14.81 44.36
CA THR A 31 12.60 -14.95 43.94
C THR A 31 11.70 -15.41 45.10
N PRO A 32 10.44 -14.95 45.17
CA PRO A 32 9.32 -15.75 45.64
C PRO A 32 8.37 -16.12 44.49
N ARG A 33 7.97 -17.39 44.46
CA ARG A 33 6.95 -17.94 43.57
C ARG A 33 5.56 -17.53 44.07
N ASN A 34 4.65 -17.38 43.10
CA ASN A 34 3.19 -17.31 43.21
C ASN A 34 2.55 -15.99 43.63
N ALA A 35 2.34 -15.12 42.63
CA ALA A 35 1.06 -14.45 42.44
C ALA A 35 0.60 -14.76 41.00
N ARG A 36 0.03 -15.95 40.81
CA ARG A 36 -0.80 -16.27 39.64
C ARG A 36 -2.08 -15.41 39.75
N ASN A 37 -2.52 -14.89 38.60
CA ASN A 37 -3.76 -14.16 38.36
C ASN A 37 -3.73 -12.65 38.60
N ALA A 38 -2.97 -11.92 37.77
CA ALA A 38 -3.32 -10.60 37.24
C ALA A 38 -2.18 -10.09 36.32
N ALA A 39 -2.07 -10.65 35.12
CA ALA A 39 -1.25 -10.06 34.05
C ALA A 39 -2.11 -10.11 32.78
N ALA A 40 -2.78 -8.99 32.51
CA ALA A 40 -2.34 -8.08 31.46
C ALA A 40 -2.79 -8.62 30.10
N GLY A 41 -3.91 -8.10 29.61
CA GLY A 41 -4.10 -8.01 28.16
C GLY A 41 -2.89 -7.27 27.63
N GLN A 42 -1.91 -8.01 27.12
CA GLN A 42 -0.79 -7.39 26.43
C GLN A 42 -1.43 -6.67 25.25
N ASN A 43 -1.19 -5.36 25.16
CA ASN A 43 -1.44 -4.58 23.95
C ASN A 43 -0.61 -5.23 22.85
N VAL A 44 -1.17 -6.25 22.19
CA VAL A 44 -0.60 -6.77 20.96
C VAL A 44 -0.65 -5.60 19.98
N PRO A 45 0.48 -5.14 19.46
CA PRO A 45 0.48 -4.09 18.45
C PRO A 45 -0.47 -4.48 17.32
N ASP A 46 -1.31 -3.55 16.90
CA ASP A 46 -2.26 -3.77 15.81
C ASP A 46 -1.53 -4.17 14.52
N GLU A 47 -0.38 -3.56 14.26
CA GLU A 47 0.49 -3.91 13.15
C GLU A 47 1.34 -5.16 13.41
N LYS A 48 1.44 -5.99 12.37
CA LYS A 48 2.35 -7.14 12.32
C LYS A 48 3.73 -6.72 11.80
N GLY A 49 4.74 -7.50 12.20
CA GLY A 49 6.09 -7.35 11.67
C GLY A 49 6.15 -7.62 10.17
N LEU A 50 7.11 -7.01 9.48
CA LEU A 50 7.20 -7.03 8.02
C LEU A 50 7.95 -8.26 7.46
N ASP A 51 8.65 -9.01 8.32
CA ASP A 51 9.50 -10.14 7.94
C ASP A 51 8.79 -11.47 8.25
N PHE A 52 7.86 -11.85 7.39
CA PHE A 52 7.15 -13.13 7.41
C PHE A 52 7.29 -13.84 6.07
N ALA A 53 7.04 -15.16 6.07
CA ALA A 53 7.05 -15.94 4.85
C ALA A 53 5.96 -15.44 3.88
N ARG A 54 6.31 -15.31 2.60
CA ARG A 54 5.37 -14.93 1.54
C ARG A 54 5.26 -16.04 0.50
N ALA A 55 4.06 -16.26 -0.01
CA ALA A 55 3.81 -17.12 -1.16
C ALA A 55 3.73 -16.26 -2.42
N TRP A 56 4.57 -16.57 -3.42
CA TRP A 56 4.58 -15.86 -4.71
C TRP A 56 4.16 -16.81 -5.82
N ALA A 57 3.38 -16.31 -6.76
CA ALA A 57 3.17 -16.95 -8.06
C ALA A 57 3.92 -16.19 -9.14
N GLU A 58 4.68 -16.92 -9.94
CA GLU A 58 5.32 -16.39 -11.15
C GLU A 58 4.70 -17.05 -12.37
N PHE A 59 4.31 -16.26 -13.36
CA PHE A 59 3.72 -16.75 -14.60
C PHE A 59 3.97 -15.78 -15.77
N PRO A 60 4.05 -16.26 -17.02
CA PRO A 60 4.14 -15.38 -18.20
C PRO A 60 2.93 -14.46 -18.30
N ASP A 61 3.13 -13.23 -18.77
CA ASP A 61 2.00 -12.39 -19.17
C ASP A 61 1.35 -12.99 -20.42
N PRO A 62 0.04 -13.33 -20.38
CA PRO A 62 -0.65 -13.84 -21.56
C PRO A 62 -0.64 -12.89 -22.77
N ALA A 63 -0.48 -11.59 -22.55
CA ALA A 63 -0.53 -10.56 -23.58
C ALA A 63 0.85 -10.07 -24.08
N ASP A 64 1.94 -10.46 -23.41
CA ASP A 64 3.30 -10.00 -23.71
C ASP A 64 4.34 -11.09 -23.36
N ASP A 65 4.99 -11.66 -24.37
CA ASP A 65 5.96 -12.75 -24.19
C ASP A 65 7.34 -12.28 -23.68
N GLU A 66 7.60 -10.97 -23.64
CA GLU A 66 8.79 -10.38 -23.02
C GLU A 66 8.57 -10.05 -21.53
N GLN A 67 7.39 -10.35 -20.98
CA GLN A 67 6.99 -10.04 -19.61
C GLN A 67 6.62 -11.29 -18.78
N VAL A 68 6.98 -11.26 -17.50
CA VAL A 68 6.48 -12.19 -16.49
C VAL A 68 5.88 -11.43 -15.31
N PHE A 69 4.78 -11.93 -14.78
CA PHE A 69 4.22 -11.45 -13.53
C PHE A 69 4.79 -12.23 -12.34
N ARG A 70 5.10 -11.52 -11.26
CA ARG A 70 5.43 -12.09 -9.95
C ARG A 70 4.48 -11.52 -8.90
N CYS A 71 3.47 -12.29 -8.51
CA CYS A 71 2.36 -11.82 -7.69
C CYS A 71 2.40 -12.38 -6.26
N ASP A 72 2.24 -11.50 -5.27
CA ASP A 72 2.23 -11.86 -3.84
C ASP A 72 0.87 -12.45 -3.46
N LEU A 73 0.78 -13.78 -3.45
CA LEU A 73 -0.44 -14.47 -3.07
C LEU A 73 -0.74 -14.33 -1.58
N THR A 74 0.25 -14.08 -0.72
CA THR A 74 0.00 -13.82 0.71
C THR A 74 -0.80 -12.53 0.87
N TRP A 75 -0.45 -11.49 0.13
CA TRP A 75 -1.19 -10.22 0.10
C TRP A 75 -2.53 -10.32 -0.64
N LEU A 76 -2.52 -10.84 -1.87
CA LEU A 76 -3.68 -10.81 -2.76
C LEU A 76 -4.83 -11.70 -2.29
N THR A 77 -4.52 -12.73 -1.49
CA THR A 77 -5.54 -13.59 -0.85
C THR A 77 -5.87 -13.18 0.60
N SER A 78 -5.28 -12.09 1.08
CA SER A 78 -5.56 -11.56 2.43
C SER A 78 -6.96 -10.98 2.55
N ARG A 79 -7.42 -10.78 3.79
CA ARG A 79 -8.70 -10.15 4.15
C ARG A 79 -8.59 -8.65 4.39
N TRP A 80 -7.57 -8.01 3.84
CA TRP A 80 -7.42 -6.57 3.91
C TRP A 80 -8.58 -5.84 3.20
N SER A 81 -9.01 -4.72 3.77
CA SER A 81 -9.84 -3.72 3.10
C SER A 81 -9.50 -2.33 3.61
N CYS A 82 -9.73 -1.30 2.78
CA CYS A 82 -9.61 0.08 3.23
C CYS A 82 -10.67 0.40 4.29
N VAL A 83 -10.23 0.81 5.48
CA VAL A 83 -11.10 1.17 6.61
C VAL A 83 -11.18 2.69 6.84
N PHE A 84 -10.91 3.49 5.79
CA PHE A 84 -11.09 4.95 5.86
C PHE A 84 -12.52 5.30 6.28
N GLY A 85 -12.66 6.21 7.25
CA GLY A 85 -13.95 6.55 7.86
C GLY A 85 -14.58 5.46 8.74
N SER A 86 -13.95 4.28 8.87
CA SER A 86 -14.47 3.12 9.61
C SER A 86 -13.45 2.49 10.56
N GLY A 87 -12.49 3.29 11.06
CA GLY A 87 -11.45 2.84 12.01
C GLY A 87 -10.00 3.06 11.54
N CYS A 88 -9.80 3.68 10.38
CA CYS A 88 -8.47 4.14 9.96
C CYS A 88 -7.85 5.07 11.02
N GLN A 89 -6.59 4.81 11.39
CA GLN A 89 -5.87 5.58 12.40
C GLN A 89 -5.03 6.72 11.79
N GLY A 90 -4.91 6.75 10.45
CA GLY A 90 -4.13 7.73 9.72
C GLY A 90 -2.62 7.53 9.85
N ILE A 91 -1.87 8.03 8.87
CA ILE A 91 -0.40 7.89 8.87
C ILE A 91 0.30 8.93 9.77
N GLN A 92 -0.44 9.94 10.24
CA GLN A 92 0.04 10.96 11.16
C GLN A 92 -0.79 10.94 12.46
N ALA A 93 -0.10 10.93 13.60
CA ALA A 93 -0.73 10.90 14.91
C ALA A 93 -1.71 12.07 15.08
N GLY A 94 -2.92 11.77 15.57
CA GLY A 94 -3.98 12.76 15.77
C GLY A 94 -4.68 13.22 14.49
N ARG A 95 -4.39 12.63 13.32
CA ARG A 95 -4.99 12.96 12.02
C ARG A 95 -5.63 11.74 11.35
N ALA A 96 -6.37 10.95 12.14
CA ALA A 96 -7.04 9.75 11.67
C ALA A 96 -7.98 10.00 10.47
N ASP A 97 -8.68 11.14 10.49
CA ASP A 97 -9.62 11.55 9.44
C ASP A 97 -8.95 11.84 8.08
N ASP A 98 -7.62 11.99 8.05
CA ASP A 98 -6.87 12.24 6.82
C ASP A 98 -6.36 10.96 6.16
N GLY A 99 -6.29 9.85 6.90
CA GLY A 99 -5.84 8.57 6.36
C GLY A 99 -4.44 8.65 5.75
N CYS A 100 -4.30 8.14 4.52
CA CYS A 100 -3.08 8.23 3.73
C CYS A 100 -2.96 9.55 2.92
N CYS A 101 -3.99 10.41 2.93
CA CYS A 101 -3.99 11.65 2.15
C CYS A 101 -3.08 12.74 2.72
N THR A 102 -2.58 12.58 3.95
CA THR A 102 -1.74 13.55 4.68
C THR A 102 -0.57 14.10 3.86
N LEU A 103 0.05 13.25 3.03
CA LEU A 103 1.24 13.58 2.27
C LEU A 103 0.95 14.21 0.90
N GLY A 104 -0.32 14.21 0.44
CA GLY A 104 -0.62 14.42 -0.97
C GLY A 104 -0.38 13.15 -1.79
N ALA A 105 -0.38 13.29 -3.12
CA ALA A 105 -0.09 12.22 -4.05
C ALA A 105 0.77 12.74 -5.19
N HIS A 106 1.93 12.13 -5.40
CA HIS A 106 2.78 12.35 -6.55
C HIS A 106 2.08 11.89 -7.84
N PHE A 107 2.33 12.62 -8.92
CA PHE A 107 1.97 12.15 -10.25
C PHE A 107 3.03 11.21 -10.77
N SER A 108 2.63 10.15 -11.48
CA SER A 108 3.57 9.23 -12.11
C SER A 108 4.35 9.88 -13.26
N ASP A 109 3.68 10.75 -14.01
CA ASP A 109 4.24 11.58 -15.08
C ASP A 109 3.33 12.78 -15.40
N GLU A 110 3.68 13.54 -16.44
CA GLU A 110 2.88 14.69 -16.90
C GLU A 110 1.50 14.30 -17.43
N ASP A 111 1.32 13.08 -17.93
CA ASP A 111 0.06 12.63 -18.51
C ASP A 111 -0.93 12.21 -17.41
N ASP A 112 -0.45 11.65 -16.29
CA ASP A 112 -1.22 11.49 -15.05
C ASP A 112 -1.73 12.84 -14.54
N GLU A 113 -0.84 13.85 -14.44
CA GLU A 113 -1.26 15.19 -14.00
C GLU A 113 -2.33 15.79 -14.94
N LYS A 114 -2.16 15.68 -16.27
CA LYS A 114 -3.13 16.17 -17.26
C LYS A 114 -4.47 15.44 -17.15
N ARG A 115 -4.46 14.11 -16.97
CA ARG A 115 -5.68 13.31 -16.79
C ARG A 115 -6.41 13.77 -15.53
N VAL A 116 -5.73 13.87 -14.41
CA VAL A 116 -6.30 14.34 -13.14
C VAL A 116 -6.85 15.76 -13.29
N ALA A 117 -6.14 16.67 -13.97
CA ALA A 117 -6.61 18.03 -14.22
C ALA A 117 -7.97 18.07 -14.92
N GLY A 118 -8.20 17.17 -15.89
CA GLY A 118 -9.49 17.03 -16.57
C GLY A 118 -10.63 16.63 -15.62
N HIS A 119 -10.34 15.81 -14.62
CA HIS A 119 -11.32 15.46 -13.58
C HIS A 119 -11.52 16.58 -12.56
N VAL A 120 -10.43 17.27 -12.16
CA VAL A 120 -10.48 18.43 -11.25
C VAL A 120 -11.34 19.56 -11.81
N ALA A 121 -11.28 19.80 -13.11
CA ALA A 121 -12.10 20.83 -13.78
C ALA A 121 -13.62 20.60 -13.66
N ARG A 122 -14.05 19.40 -13.27
CA ARG A 122 -15.46 19.03 -13.08
C ARG A 122 -15.89 19.03 -11.61
N LEU A 123 -14.96 19.19 -10.68
CA LEU A 123 -15.29 19.36 -9.27
C LEU A 123 -16.03 20.68 -9.07
N THR A 124 -17.02 20.65 -8.19
CA THR A 124 -17.81 21.83 -7.82
C THR A 124 -17.64 22.12 -6.33
N PRO A 125 -18.04 23.31 -5.84
CA PRO A 125 -18.06 23.61 -4.40
C PRO A 125 -18.90 22.63 -3.56
N ASP A 126 -19.86 21.92 -4.16
CA ASP A 126 -20.67 20.90 -3.47
C ASP A 126 -19.95 19.55 -3.33
N LEU A 127 -18.90 19.34 -4.13
CA LEU A 127 -18.10 18.11 -4.18
C LEU A 127 -16.74 18.26 -3.51
N TRP A 128 -16.19 19.46 -3.50
CA TRP A 128 -14.84 19.74 -3.05
C TRP A 128 -14.84 20.92 -2.08
N GLN A 129 -14.59 20.62 -0.81
CA GLN A 129 -14.61 21.60 0.28
C GLN A 129 -13.70 22.80 0.04
N PHE A 130 -12.51 22.56 -0.51
CA PHE A 130 -11.49 23.58 -0.78
C PHE A 130 -11.47 24.00 -2.26
N HIS A 131 -12.62 23.90 -2.94
CA HIS A 131 -12.73 24.23 -4.36
C HIS A 131 -12.20 25.63 -4.66
N LYS A 132 -12.62 26.64 -3.89
CA LYS A 132 -12.20 28.03 -4.10
C LYS A 132 -10.69 28.18 -3.98
N GLU A 133 -10.08 27.61 -2.95
CA GLU A 133 -8.65 27.66 -2.70
C GLU A 133 -7.89 26.94 -3.82
N GLY A 134 -8.31 25.73 -4.19
CA GLY A 134 -7.63 24.96 -5.21
C GLY A 134 -7.76 25.53 -6.63
N THR A 135 -8.87 26.20 -6.96
CA THR A 135 -9.01 26.86 -8.27
C THR A 135 -8.35 28.23 -8.32
N THR A 136 -8.23 28.94 -7.19
CA THR A 136 -7.66 30.30 -7.16
C THR A 136 -6.15 30.29 -7.01
N THR A 137 -5.61 29.40 -6.17
CA THR A 137 -4.17 29.37 -5.83
C THR A 137 -3.47 28.11 -6.31
N GLY A 138 -4.16 27.26 -7.08
CA GLY A 138 -3.63 26.01 -7.63
C GLY A 138 -3.89 24.80 -6.72
N TRP A 139 -3.98 23.61 -7.30
CA TRP A 139 -4.21 22.35 -6.57
C TRP A 139 -3.01 21.39 -6.62
N THR A 140 -1.92 21.81 -7.27
CA THR A 140 -0.64 21.10 -7.32
C THR A 140 0.45 21.86 -6.58
N GLN A 141 1.54 21.17 -6.24
CA GLN A 141 2.77 21.74 -5.73
C GLN A 141 3.97 20.94 -6.26
N THR A 142 5.15 21.53 -6.15
CA THR A 142 6.43 20.85 -6.35
C THR A 142 7.05 20.57 -4.98
N ASP A 143 7.56 19.36 -4.76
CA ASP A 143 8.26 19.02 -3.52
C ASP A 143 9.74 19.45 -3.52
N ASP A 144 10.43 19.14 -2.42
CA ASP A 144 11.83 19.51 -2.23
C ASP A 144 12.79 18.82 -3.22
N ASP A 145 12.36 17.69 -3.81
CA ASP A 145 13.11 16.94 -4.81
C ASP A 145 12.79 17.39 -6.24
N GLY A 146 11.85 18.34 -6.41
CA GLY A 146 11.44 18.87 -7.71
C GLY A 146 10.29 18.11 -8.37
N GLU A 147 9.71 17.13 -7.67
CA GLU A 147 8.65 16.27 -8.19
C GLU A 147 7.27 16.91 -8.03
N ARG A 148 6.36 16.61 -8.96
CA ARG A 148 5.00 17.17 -9.01
C ARG A 148 4.05 16.30 -8.20
N GLN A 149 3.23 16.94 -7.36
CA GLN A 149 2.20 16.27 -6.56
C GLN A 149 0.97 17.14 -6.33
N THR A 150 -0.13 16.53 -5.87
CA THR A 150 -1.27 17.28 -5.35
C THR A 150 -0.85 18.14 -4.15
N ARG A 151 -1.36 19.36 -4.07
CA ARG A 151 -1.03 20.31 -3.01
C ARG A 151 -1.52 19.83 -1.64
N ARG A 152 -0.69 20.01 -0.61
CA ARG A 152 -1.10 19.86 0.79
C ARG A 152 -1.72 21.18 1.27
N TRP A 153 -2.91 21.10 1.84
CA TRP A 153 -3.67 22.22 2.37
C TRP A 153 -4.24 21.86 3.74
N ASP A 154 -3.96 22.70 4.74
CA ASP A 154 -4.34 22.48 6.15
C ASP A 154 -3.97 21.08 6.66
N GLY A 155 -2.76 20.62 6.31
CA GLY A 155 -2.13 19.39 6.78
C GLY A 155 -2.47 18.09 6.03
N SER A 156 -3.30 18.14 4.98
CA SER A 156 -3.65 16.97 4.14
C SER A 156 -3.77 17.36 2.67
N CYS A 157 -3.92 16.40 1.76
CA CYS A 157 -4.22 16.67 0.35
C CYS A 157 -5.41 17.63 0.22
N ILE A 158 -5.30 18.62 -0.67
CA ILE A 158 -6.35 19.62 -0.92
C ILE A 158 -7.67 19.00 -1.37
N PHE A 159 -7.65 17.80 -1.95
CA PHE A 159 -8.85 17.09 -2.37
C PHE A 159 -9.53 16.30 -1.25
N GLN A 160 -8.96 16.19 -0.05
CA GLN A 160 -9.61 15.49 1.05
C GLN A 160 -10.62 16.41 1.75
N ASN A 161 -11.90 16.16 1.53
CA ASN A 161 -12.97 16.76 2.31
C ASN A 161 -12.92 16.25 3.75
N ARG A 162 -12.99 17.17 4.71
CA ARG A 162 -12.95 16.86 6.14
C ARG A 162 -14.32 16.34 6.64
N PRO A 163 -14.36 15.65 7.79
CA PRO A 163 -15.62 15.26 8.42
C PRO A 163 -16.58 16.45 8.59
N GLY A 164 -17.86 16.22 8.31
CA GLY A 164 -18.91 17.25 8.39
C GLY A 164 -19.14 18.05 7.11
N PHE A 165 -18.33 17.89 6.06
CA PHE A 165 -18.62 18.51 4.77
C PHE A 165 -19.84 17.87 4.10
N ALA A 166 -20.78 18.69 3.62
CA ALA A 166 -22.06 18.23 3.06
C ALA A 166 -21.91 17.33 1.82
N GLY A 167 -20.84 17.50 1.04
CA GLY A 167 -20.51 16.66 -0.11
C GLY A 167 -19.97 15.26 0.24
N GLY A 168 -19.72 14.98 1.53
CA GLY A 168 -19.12 13.76 2.04
C GLY A 168 -17.64 13.91 2.40
N ALA A 169 -17.21 13.21 3.44
CA ALA A 169 -15.81 13.17 3.86
C ALA A 169 -14.99 12.22 2.96
N GLY A 170 -13.70 12.51 2.78
CA GLY A 170 -12.79 11.74 1.93
C GLY A 170 -12.40 12.47 0.64
N CYS A 171 -11.81 11.74 -0.31
CA CYS A 171 -11.27 12.34 -1.53
C CYS A 171 -12.39 12.82 -2.47
N SER A 172 -12.40 14.10 -2.84
CA SER A 172 -13.38 14.68 -3.76
C SER A 172 -13.33 14.07 -5.16
N LEU A 173 -12.16 13.62 -5.63
CA LEU A 173 -12.02 12.87 -6.90
C LEU A 173 -12.69 11.49 -6.80
N HIS A 174 -12.53 10.79 -5.68
CA HIS A 174 -13.23 9.53 -5.44
C HIS A 174 -14.76 9.75 -5.43
N ILE A 175 -15.24 10.79 -4.74
CA ILE A 175 -16.66 11.13 -4.70
C ILE A 175 -17.18 11.48 -6.11
N LEU A 176 -16.40 12.21 -6.91
CA LEU A 176 -16.70 12.51 -8.30
C LEU A 176 -16.87 11.23 -9.13
N ALA A 177 -15.92 10.28 -9.03
CA ALA A 177 -16.00 9.01 -9.74
C ALA A 177 -17.30 8.25 -9.43
N LEU A 178 -17.63 8.12 -8.14
CA LEU A 178 -18.85 7.44 -7.72
C LEU A 178 -20.13 8.14 -8.23
N ARG A 179 -20.17 9.48 -8.20
CA ARG A 179 -21.32 10.23 -8.75
C ARG A 179 -21.50 10.04 -10.26
N GLU A 180 -20.42 9.73 -10.97
CA GLU A 180 -20.42 9.51 -12.41
C GLU A 180 -20.56 8.03 -12.80
N GLY A 181 -20.65 7.12 -11.83
CA GLY A 181 -20.70 5.69 -12.08
C GLY A 181 -19.38 5.14 -12.66
N ARG A 182 -18.25 5.72 -12.26
CA ARG A 182 -16.90 5.37 -12.70
C ARG A 182 -16.09 4.75 -11.57
N GLU A 183 -15.03 4.05 -11.94
CA GLU A 183 -14.09 3.54 -10.95
C GLU A 183 -13.24 4.70 -10.39
N PRO A 184 -13.00 4.76 -9.07
CA PRO A 184 -12.18 5.81 -8.47
C PRO A 184 -10.79 5.95 -9.08
N LEU A 185 -10.18 4.85 -9.52
CA LEU A 185 -8.87 4.83 -10.18
C LEU A 185 -8.81 5.73 -11.41
N GLU A 186 -9.93 5.88 -12.14
CA GLU A 186 -9.96 6.67 -13.37
C GLU A 186 -9.74 8.16 -13.10
N THR A 187 -10.17 8.64 -11.93
CA THR A 187 -10.18 10.07 -11.59
C THR A 187 -9.04 10.51 -10.69
N LYS A 188 -8.39 9.56 -10.02
CA LYS A 188 -7.36 9.82 -9.01
C LYS A 188 -5.96 9.81 -9.63
N PRO A 189 -4.96 10.47 -8.99
CA PRO A 189 -3.56 10.31 -9.36
C PRO A 189 -3.10 8.86 -9.23
N ASP A 190 -2.15 8.45 -10.06
CA ASP A 190 -1.71 7.06 -10.18
C ASP A 190 -1.25 6.46 -8.85
N VAL A 191 -0.36 7.16 -8.16
CA VAL A 191 0.17 6.72 -6.86
C VAL A 191 -0.95 6.58 -5.82
N CYS A 192 -1.99 7.42 -5.89
CA CYS A 192 -3.05 7.47 -4.89
C CYS A 192 -4.06 6.33 -5.02
N TRP A 193 -4.42 5.93 -6.24
CA TRP A 193 -5.34 4.80 -6.43
C TRP A 193 -4.64 3.45 -6.35
N GLN A 194 -3.35 3.38 -6.71
CA GLN A 194 -2.59 2.14 -6.63
C GLN A 194 -2.46 1.66 -5.18
N LEU A 195 -2.39 2.57 -4.21
CA LEU A 195 -2.32 2.17 -2.81
C LEU A 195 -3.54 1.31 -2.38
N PRO A 196 -3.30 0.19 -1.65
CA PRO A 196 -2.01 -0.27 -1.15
C PRO A 196 -1.41 -1.44 -1.96
N VAL A 197 -1.72 -1.55 -3.25
CA VAL A 197 -1.01 -2.43 -4.17
C VAL A 197 0.28 -1.75 -4.60
N ARG A 198 1.39 -2.48 -4.51
CA ARG A 198 2.69 -2.07 -4.98
C ARG A 198 3.02 -2.78 -6.28
N ARG A 199 3.31 -2.01 -7.32
CA ARG A 199 3.85 -2.50 -8.59
C ARG A 199 5.31 -2.11 -8.74
N THR A 200 6.17 -3.06 -9.06
CA THR A 200 7.60 -2.81 -9.37
C THR A 200 8.02 -3.52 -10.64
N TYR A 201 9.12 -3.05 -11.23
CA TYR A 201 9.64 -3.52 -12.50
C TYR A 201 11.12 -3.86 -12.36
N ASP A 202 11.49 -5.08 -12.70
CA ASP A 202 12.88 -5.54 -12.69
C ASP A 202 13.19 -6.26 -13.99
N TRP A 203 14.32 -5.91 -14.61
CA TRP A 203 14.82 -6.66 -15.75
C TRP A 203 15.67 -7.83 -15.28
N ILE A 204 15.28 -9.05 -15.66
CA ILE A 204 16.00 -10.28 -15.31
C ILE A 204 16.74 -10.78 -16.55
N GLU A 205 18.06 -10.91 -16.43
CA GLU A 205 18.90 -11.64 -17.38
C GLU A 205 18.88 -13.12 -16.98
N ARG A 206 18.49 -14.00 -17.92
CA ARG A 206 18.38 -15.44 -17.70
C ARG A 206 19.65 -16.15 -18.17
N PRO A 207 19.93 -17.38 -17.66
CA PRO A 207 21.13 -18.14 -18.06
C PRO A 207 21.18 -18.55 -19.54
N ASP A 208 20.07 -18.43 -20.27
CA ASP A 208 19.96 -18.71 -21.71
C ASP A 208 20.15 -17.45 -22.58
N ASP A 209 20.76 -16.40 -22.02
CA ASP A 209 21.00 -15.09 -22.64
C ASP A 209 19.74 -14.31 -23.03
N THR A 210 18.55 -14.76 -22.62
CA THR A 210 17.31 -14.00 -22.78
C THR A 210 17.14 -12.98 -21.66
N ARG A 211 16.34 -11.94 -21.93
CA ARG A 211 16.00 -10.91 -20.95
C ARG A 211 14.49 -10.77 -20.87
N VAL A 212 13.96 -10.74 -19.66
CA VAL A 212 12.52 -10.60 -19.41
C VAL A 212 12.26 -9.42 -18.47
N LEU A 213 11.15 -8.71 -18.66
CA LEU A 213 10.64 -7.75 -17.70
C LEU A 213 9.81 -8.49 -16.65
N GLN A 214 10.26 -8.51 -15.40
CA GLN A 214 9.46 -8.97 -14.29
C GLN A 214 8.65 -7.82 -13.71
N VAL A 215 7.32 -7.92 -13.80
CA VAL A 215 6.39 -7.02 -13.13
C VAL A 215 5.94 -7.68 -11.83
N SER A 216 6.31 -7.11 -10.70
CA SER A 216 5.87 -7.61 -9.39
C SER A 216 4.64 -6.86 -8.89
N ILE A 217 3.63 -7.60 -8.42
CA ILE A 217 2.42 -7.06 -7.81
C ILE A 217 2.35 -7.57 -6.38
N GLY A 218 2.35 -6.69 -5.39
CA GLY A 218 2.34 -7.10 -3.99
C GLY A 218 1.83 -6.04 -3.03
N GLU A 219 2.07 -6.28 -1.74
CA GLU A 219 1.70 -5.37 -0.66
C GLU A 219 2.57 -4.10 -0.69
N TYR A 220 1.94 -2.93 -0.60
CA TYR A 220 2.62 -1.68 -0.29
C TYR A 220 2.84 -1.59 1.22
N ASP A 221 3.89 -2.25 1.71
CA ASP A 221 4.25 -2.18 3.12
C ASP A 221 4.99 -0.86 3.48
N ARG A 222 5.37 -0.69 4.75
CA ARG A 222 6.11 0.50 5.21
C ARG A 222 7.39 0.79 4.42
N ARG A 223 8.07 -0.21 3.86
CA ARG A 223 9.30 -0.02 3.08
C ARG A 223 9.02 0.63 1.74
N GLY A 224 7.80 0.48 1.22
CA GLY A 224 7.34 1.15 0.01
C GLY A 224 7.38 2.68 0.12
N TRP A 225 7.29 3.23 1.34
CA TRP A 225 7.38 4.67 1.61
C TRP A 225 8.82 5.19 1.71
N GLY A 226 9.83 4.36 1.43
CA GLY A 226 11.23 4.70 1.66
C GLY A 226 11.56 4.77 3.16
N PRO A 227 12.67 5.46 3.54
CA PRO A 227 13.12 5.52 4.93
C PRO A 227 12.06 6.05 5.91
N GLY A 228 11.26 7.04 5.49
CA GLY A 228 10.22 7.66 6.32
C GLY A 228 9.01 6.77 6.58
N GLY A 229 8.87 5.63 5.90
CA GLY A 229 7.79 4.67 6.13
C GLY A 229 7.77 4.05 7.53
N HIS A 230 8.94 3.98 8.17
CA HIS A 230 9.05 3.48 9.55
C HIS A 230 8.54 4.50 10.58
N ASP A 231 8.43 5.77 10.20
CA ASP A 231 7.96 6.86 11.07
C ASP A 231 6.45 7.11 10.96
N LEU A 232 5.74 6.40 10.06
CA LEU A 232 4.28 6.51 9.96
C LEU A 232 3.64 6.07 11.28
N HIS A 233 2.66 6.84 11.74
CA HIS A 233 1.94 6.56 12.98
C HIS A 233 1.28 5.17 12.97
N TRP A 234 0.66 4.83 11.85
CA TRP A 234 -0.04 3.57 11.63
C TRP A 234 -0.09 3.28 10.12
N TRP A 235 0.01 2.00 9.75
CA TRP A 235 -0.09 1.58 8.35
C TRP A 235 -1.05 0.40 8.17
N CYS A 236 -2.04 0.57 7.28
CA CYS A 236 -3.20 -0.32 7.23
C CYS A 236 -2.90 -1.72 6.69
N THR A 237 -1.89 -1.91 5.86
CA THR A 237 -1.64 -3.22 5.21
C THR A 237 -1.06 -4.25 6.18
N SER A 238 -0.39 -3.79 7.23
CA SER A 238 0.17 -4.62 8.30
C SER A 238 -0.77 -4.73 9.49
N ALA A 239 -1.85 -3.94 9.54
CA ALA A 239 -2.70 -3.78 10.72
C ALA A 239 -3.85 -4.79 10.78
N THR A 240 -3.95 -5.55 11.87
CA THR A 240 -5.04 -6.53 12.07
C THR A 240 -6.43 -5.90 12.00
N SER A 241 -6.57 -4.64 12.43
CA SER A 241 -7.83 -3.88 12.39
C SER A 241 -8.36 -3.62 10.98
N ALA A 242 -7.51 -3.68 9.95
CA ALA A 242 -7.90 -3.55 8.54
C ALA A 242 -8.14 -4.91 7.85
N HIS A 243 -7.87 -6.02 8.55
CA HIS A 243 -7.95 -7.39 8.01
C HIS A 243 -9.18 -8.11 8.57
N GLY A 244 -10.33 -7.85 7.95
CA GLY A 244 -11.61 -8.46 8.34
C GLY A 244 -12.63 -8.54 7.20
N ALA A 245 -12.21 -8.28 5.96
CA ALA A 245 -13.09 -8.27 4.80
C ALA A 245 -13.64 -9.67 4.48
N GLY A 246 -14.90 -9.72 4.04
CA GLY A 246 -15.55 -10.97 3.63
C GLY A 246 -14.95 -11.57 2.35
N GLU A 247 -14.49 -10.71 1.44
CA GLU A 247 -13.82 -11.10 0.19
C GLU A 247 -12.34 -10.71 0.23
N PRO A 248 -11.45 -11.48 -0.43
CA PRO A 248 -10.02 -11.21 -0.49
C PRO A 248 -9.67 -10.08 -1.45
N VAL A 249 -8.47 -9.53 -1.30
CA VAL A 249 -7.97 -8.38 -2.08
C VAL A 249 -8.10 -8.58 -3.59
N TYR A 250 -7.73 -9.74 -4.15
CA TYR A 250 -7.80 -9.93 -5.61
C TYR A 250 -9.21 -9.77 -6.21
N LYS A 251 -10.26 -9.91 -5.39
CA LYS A 251 -11.65 -9.67 -5.79
C LYS A 251 -12.07 -8.23 -5.56
N THR A 252 -11.77 -7.68 -4.39
CA THR A 252 -12.21 -6.32 -4.03
C THR A 252 -11.44 -5.23 -4.78
N TYR A 253 -10.20 -5.52 -5.20
CA TYR A 253 -9.34 -4.65 -6.01
C TYR A 253 -9.27 -5.08 -7.48
N ARG A 254 -10.32 -5.76 -7.98
CA ARG A 254 -10.38 -6.21 -9.37
C ARG A 254 -10.14 -5.08 -10.39
N PRO A 255 -10.78 -3.89 -10.28
CA PRO A 255 -10.55 -2.80 -11.23
C PRO A 255 -9.09 -2.36 -11.27
N GLU A 256 -8.47 -2.13 -10.11
CA GLU A 256 -7.09 -1.69 -9.98
C GLU A 256 -6.12 -2.74 -10.52
N LEU A 257 -6.33 -4.02 -10.20
CA LEU A 257 -5.47 -5.10 -10.69
C LEU A 257 -5.62 -5.30 -12.21
N THR A 258 -6.83 -5.11 -12.75
CA THR A 258 -7.07 -5.15 -14.20
C THR A 258 -6.36 -3.99 -14.90
N GLU A 259 -6.38 -2.78 -14.33
CA GLU A 259 -5.63 -1.63 -14.87
C GLU A 259 -4.12 -1.87 -14.81
N LEU A 260 -3.62 -2.46 -13.72
CA LEU A 260 -2.19 -2.68 -13.51
C LEU A 260 -1.58 -3.76 -14.41
N MET A 261 -2.36 -4.77 -14.78
CA MET A 261 -1.88 -6.02 -15.40
C MET A 261 -2.55 -6.36 -16.73
N GLY A 262 -3.59 -5.61 -17.12
CA GLY A 262 -4.48 -5.99 -18.20
C GLY A 262 -5.46 -7.11 -17.80
N LYS A 263 -6.51 -7.27 -18.61
CA LYS A 263 -7.58 -8.25 -18.35
C LYS A 263 -7.08 -9.69 -18.30
N GLU A 264 -6.24 -10.08 -19.26
CA GLU A 264 -5.76 -11.47 -19.37
C GLU A 264 -4.80 -11.82 -18.20
N GLY A 265 -3.93 -10.88 -17.84
CA GLY A 265 -3.08 -11.01 -16.65
C GLY A 265 -3.89 -11.12 -15.35
N TYR A 266 -4.92 -10.28 -15.20
CA TYR A 266 -5.83 -10.36 -14.04
C TYR A 266 -6.58 -11.69 -13.99
N ASP A 267 -7.18 -12.14 -15.09
CA ASP A 267 -7.95 -13.39 -15.11
C ASP A 267 -7.06 -14.57 -14.71
N ARG A 268 -5.81 -14.60 -15.21
CA ARG A 268 -4.83 -15.64 -14.83
C ARG A 268 -4.43 -15.56 -13.36
N LEU A 269 -4.25 -14.35 -12.82
CA LEU A 269 -3.98 -14.15 -11.39
C LEU A 269 -5.16 -14.64 -10.54
N ALA A 270 -6.39 -14.30 -10.92
CA ALA A 270 -7.60 -14.67 -10.20
C ALA A 270 -7.73 -16.19 -10.10
N GLU A 271 -7.51 -16.93 -11.19
CA GLU A 271 -7.47 -18.41 -11.18
C GLU A 271 -6.48 -18.97 -10.15
N LEU A 272 -5.27 -18.41 -10.09
CA LEU A 272 -4.23 -18.85 -9.14
C LEU A 272 -4.63 -18.54 -7.69
N CYS A 273 -5.24 -17.37 -7.45
CA CYS A 273 -5.77 -17.01 -6.14
C CYS A 273 -6.94 -17.91 -5.72
N GLU A 274 -7.84 -18.26 -6.64
CA GLU A 274 -8.95 -19.19 -6.41
C GLU A 274 -8.44 -20.58 -6.08
N GLN A 275 -7.50 -21.11 -6.85
CA GLN A 275 -6.86 -22.42 -6.59
C GLN A 275 -6.20 -22.44 -5.22
N ARG A 276 -5.48 -21.38 -4.85
CA ARG A 276 -4.88 -21.25 -3.51
C ARG A 276 -5.93 -21.29 -2.41
N LEU A 277 -7.04 -20.57 -2.56
CA LEU A 277 -8.08 -20.50 -1.55
C LEU A 277 -8.97 -21.74 -1.47
N ALA A 278 -9.08 -22.49 -2.57
CA ALA A 278 -9.80 -23.76 -2.65
C ALA A 278 -9.01 -24.96 -2.08
N SER A 279 -7.72 -24.77 -1.78
CA SER A 279 -6.89 -25.81 -1.15
C SER A 279 -7.48 -26.26 0.19
N GLU A 280 -7.71 -27.56 0.34
CA GLU A 280 -8.16 -28.18 1.59
C GLU A 280 -7.05 -28.26 2.66
N LEU A 281 -5.78 -28.07 2.25
CA LEU A 281 -4.65 -27.97 3.16
C LEU A 281 -4.56 -26.57 3.78
N PRO A 282 -4.00 -26.46 5.01
CA PRO A 282 -3.69 -25.15 5.58
C PRO A 282 -2.88 -24.29 4.62
N LEU A 283 -3.29 -23.02 4.48
CA LEU A 283 -2.58 -22.08 3.62
C LEU A 283 -1.14 -21.92 4.09
N VAL A 284 -0.18 -22.20 3.21
CA VAL A 284 1.22 -21.85 3.43
C VAL A 284 1.36 -20.33 3.33
N ALA A 285 2.04 -19.72 4.30
CA ALA A 285 2.26 -18.27 4.36
C ALA A 285 0.96 -17.45 4.28
N PRO A 286 0.00 -17.61 5.22
CA PRO A 286 -1.15 -16.72 5.32
C PRO A 286 -0.67 -15.33 5.78
N HIS A 287 -1.43 -14.28 5.44
CA HIS A 287 -1.07 -12.94 5.88
C HIS A 287 -1.16 -12.87 7.41
N PRO A 288 -0.12 -12.42 8.14
CA PRO A 288 -0.13 -12.48 9.60
C PRO A 288 -1.17 -11.54 10.24
N ALA A 289 -1.63 -10.54 9.50
CA ALA A 289 -2.69 -9.65 9.97
C ALA A 289 -4.11 -10.25 9.78
N ASP A 290 -4.26 -11.30 8.96
CA ASP A 290 -5.55 -11.95 8.79
C ASP A 290 -6.01 -12.67 10.07
N PRO A 291 -7.33 -12.77 10.30
CA PRO A 291 -7.86 -13.60 11.36
C PRO A 291 -7.42 -15.04 11.16
N VAL A 292 -6.99 -15.69 12.25
CA VAL A 292 -6.71 -17.13 12.23
C VAL A 292 -8.01 -17.85 11.88
N ARG A 293 -8.08 -18.49 10.71
CA ARG A 293 -9.19 -19.39 10.37
C ARG A 293 -9.25 -20.47 11.45
N ARG A 294 -10.26 -20.41 12.33
CA ARG A 294 -10.57 -21.54 13.18
C ARG A 294 -11.17 -22.62 12.28
N PRO A 295 -10.75 -23.88 12.40
CA PRO A 295 -11.50 -24.96 11.76
C PRO A 295 -12.95 -24.86 12.22
N GLU A 296 -13.89 -24.87 11.28
CA GLU A 296 -15.31 -25.00 11.62
C GLU A 296 -15.45 -26.27 12.44
N SER A 297 -16.09 -26.16 13.61
CA SER A 297 -16.39 -27.35 14.40
C SER A 297 -17.41 -28.19 13.64
N PRO A 298 -17.22 -29.51 13.54
CA PRO A 298 -18.08 -30.40 12.78
C PRO A 298 -19.53 -30.41 13.29
#